data_AF-A0A497FP99-F1
#
_entry.id   AF-A0A497FP99-F1
#
_cell.length_a   1.000
_cell.length_b   1.000
_cell.length_c   1.000
_cell.angle_alpha   90.00
_cell.angle_beta   90.00
_cell.angle_gamma   90.00
#
_symmetry.space_group_name_H-M   'P 1'
#
loop_
_entity.id
_entity.type
_entity.pdbx_description
1 polymer ?
#
loop_
_entity_poly.entity_id
_entity_poly.type
_entity_poly.pdbx_seq_one_letter_code
_entity_poly.pdbx_strand_id
1 'polypeptide(L)'
;MAQDLLTEFKKWLSEKLPVRLDSHRRVDLMQAPPAFTAGLESLYGIPLFDLLEGYKGQVVGVEWLGNYTDYHYKMPTTAIRFKLGISMFFGRARLRRGEIGAYTYPMVVLGLATPYVDLLKMPGVDFVFEEYRIDTGEFVVAVDDILNLNQVAAGDAAALITDKYHVRSLERISEAERLRELSHITETLTYELQKAQIKAEEESRNARMAINMAEFYRRQMEEAHERVEKLAKQFYDLREEFERLLSSYREKIAQLETQTELSERAKAIARSSLDTLQDFAQRIRVAGESLKAVMEATEVKLPGPKEGG
;
A
#
# COMPACT_ATOMS: atom_id res chain seq x y z
N MET A 1 -73.30 29.92 22.73
CA MET A 1 -72.51 29.36 23.84
C MET A 1 -72.05 27.97 23.41
N ALA A 2 -70.86 27.87 22.81
CA ALA A 2 -70.27 26.59 22.45
C ALA A 2 -69.47 26.12 23.67
N GLN A 3 -69.90 25.04 24.33
CA GLN A 3 -69.05 24.38 25.30
C GLN A 3 -67.76 23.98 24.58
N ASP A 4 -66.63 24.38 25.16
CA ASP A 4 -65.30 24.15 24.61
C ASP A 4 -65.15 22.66 24.32
N LEU A 5 -64.90 22.29 23.06
CA LEU A 5 -64.83 20.92 22.54
C LEU A 5 -63.80 20.10 23.34
N LEU A 6 -62.80 20.80 23.88
CA LEU A 6 -61.83 20.29 24.83
C LEU A 6 -62.46 19.75 26.13
N THR A 7 -63.50 20.42 26.64
CA THR A 7 -64.21 20.04 27.86
C THR A 7 -65.10 18.83 27.63
N GLU A 8 -65.81 18.76 26.51
CA GLU A 8 -66.57 17.56 26.12
C GLU A 8 -65.65 16.35 25.88
N PHE A 9 -64.51 16.57 25.24
CA PHE A 9 -63.54 15.51 24.99
C PHE A 9 -62.87 14.99 26.27
N LYS A 10 -62.48 15.89 27.19
CA LYS A 10 -61.97 15.50 28.52
C LYS A 10 -62.98 14.67 29.28
N LYS A 11 -64.26 15.06 29.23
CA LYS A 11 -65.37 14.32 29.84
C LYS A 11 -65.52 12.93 29.22
N TRP A 12 -65.56 12.85 27.89
CA TRP A 12 -65.66 11.58 27.16
C TRP A 12 -64.48 10.64 27.46
N LEU A 13 -63.24 11.15 27.46
CA LEU A 13 -62.05 10.38 27.80
C LEU A 13 -62.13 9.83 29.23
N SER A 14 -62.52 10.66 30.20
CA SER A 14 -62.66 10.23 31.60
C SER A 14 -63.78 9.21 31.83
N GLU A 15 -64.84 9.25 31.01
CA GLU A 15 -65.97 8.32 31.10
C GLU A 15 -65.69 6.97 30.41
N LYS A 16 -64.84 6.95 29.39
CA LYS A 16 -64.55 5.74 28.59
C LYS A 16 -63.22 5.07 28.91
N LEU A 17 -62.26 5.79 29.47
CA LEU A 17 -60.96 5.29 29.91
C LEU A 17 -60.75 5.70 31.38
N PRO A 18 -60.75 4.76 32.34
CA PRO A 18 -60.61 5.06 33.76
C PRO A 18 -59.13 5.34 34.11
N VAL A 19 -58.54 6.36 33.49
CA VAL A 19 -57.14 6.74 33.69
C VAL A 19 -57.06 8.24 33.95
N ARG A 20 -56.20 8.63 34.90
CA ARG A 20 -55.96 10.02 35.24
C ARG A 20 -55.29 10.72 34.06
N LEU A 21 -55.98 11.72 33.50
CA LEU A 21 -55.41 12.69 32.57
C LEU A 21 -54.52 13.65 33.35
N ASP A 22 -53.20 13.51 33.24
CA ASP A 22 -52.28 14.51 33.79
C ASP A 22 -52.32 15.78 32.91
N SER A 23 -52.38 16.96 33.54
CA SER A 23 -52.43 18.23 32.82
C SER A 23 -51.03 18.74 32.43
N HIS A 24 -50.78 18.79 31.12
CA HIS A 24 -49.87 19.61 30.32
C HIS A 24 -48.47 19.98 30.82
N ARG A 25 -47.48 19.39 30.13
CA ARG A 25 -46.19 20.03 29.86
C ARG A 25 -46.40 20.99 28.67
N ARG A 26 -46.29 22.29 28.90
CA ARG A 26 -46.23 23.28 27.80
C ARG A 26 -44.98 22.98 26.98
N VAL A 27 -45.14 22.60 25.72
CA VAL A 27 -44.02 22.42 24.79
C VAL A 27 -43.67 23.81 24.25
N ASP A 28 -42.97 24.59 25.06
CA ASP A 28 -42.23 25.72 24.50
C ASP A 28 -41.22 25.13 23.52
N LEU A 29 -41.21 25.61 22.27
CA LEU A 29 -40.31 25.21 21.17
C LEU A 29 -39.02 24.61 21.72
N MET A 30 -38.86 23.29 21.57
CA MET A 30 -37.80 22.47 22.19
C MET A 30 -36.47 23.23 22.23
N GLN A 31 -36.12 23.80 23.38
CA GLN A 31 -34.85 24.52 23.57
C GLN A 31 -33.65 23.59 23.74
N ALA A 32 -33.87 22.29 23.87
CA ALA A 32 -32.80 21.30 23.91
C ALA A 32 -33.25 20.06 23.13
N PRO A 33 -32.55 19.66 22.05
CA PRO A 33 -32.73 18.33 21.52
C PRO A 33 -32.36 17.35 22.64
N PRO A 34 -33.23 16.40 23.01
CA PRO A 34 -32.84 15.36 23.93
C PRO A 34 -31.69 14.57 23.28
N ALA A 35 -30.71 14.13 24.08
CA ALA A 35 -29.53 13.43 23.58
C ALA A 35 -29.92 12.03 23.05
N PHE A 36 -30.37 11.95 21.80
CA PHE A 36 -30.67 10.72 21.09
C PHE A 36 -30.03 10.73 19.71
N THR A 37 -29.65 9.55 19.22
CA THR A 37 -29.20 9.36 17.84
C THR A 37 -30.37 9.59 16.88
N ALA A 38 -30.20 10.52 15.93
CA ALA A 38 -31.23 11.10 15.05
C ALA A 38 -32.21 10.13 14.36
N GLY A 39 -31.90 8.84 14.23
CA GLY A 39 -32.82 7.83 13.66
C GLY A 39 -33.94 7.37 14.58
N LEU A 40 -33.83 7.55 15.90
CA LEU A 40 -34.85 7.11 16.87
C LEU A 40 -35.81 8.23 17.28
N GLU A 41 -35.48 9.49 16.99
CA GLU A 41 -36.34 10.66 17.28
C GLU A 41 -37.59 10.68 16.39
N SER A 42 -37.49 10.14 15.17
CA SER A 42 -38.61 10.08 14.21
C SER A 42 -39.72 9.12 14.64
N LEU A 43 -39.48 8.25 15.63
CA LEU A 43 -40.46 7.26 16.07
C LEU A 43 -41.57 7.85 16.94
N TYR A 44 -41.44 9.09 17.43
CA TYR A 44 -42.45 9.70 18.29
C TYR A 44 -43.82 9.83 17.61
N GLY A 45 -44.88 9.37 18.27
CA GLY A 45 -46.26 9.39 17.76
C GLY A 45 -46.56 8.29 16.75
N ILE A 46 -45.58 7.49 16.34
CA ILE A 46 -45.80 6.41 15.36
C ILE A 46 -46.57 5.26 16.03
N PRO A 47 -47.66 4.76 15.42
CA PRO A 47 -48.38 3.62 15.94
C PRO A 47 -47.55 2.34 15.81
N LEU A 48 -47.49 1.57 16.90
CA LEU A 48 -46.83 0.28 16.99
C LEU A 48 -47.86 -0.85 16.88
N PHE A 49 -47.62 -1.76 15.95
CA PHE A 49 -48.39 -2.98 15.75
C PHE A 49 -47.50 -4.20 15.93
N ASP A 50 -47.88 -5.06 16.86
CA ASP A 50 -47.31 -6.40 16.94
C ASP A 50 -48.15 -7.37 16.10
N LEU A 51 -47.51 -8.28 15.37
CA LEU A 51 -48.21 -9.21 14.49
C LEU A 51 -49.18 -10.14 15.23
N LEU A 52 -48.85 -10.55 16.46
CA LEU A 52 -49.73 -11.42 17.25
C LEU A 52 -50.76 -10.61 18.03
N GLU A 53 -50.28 -9.58 18.74
CA GLU A 53 -51.08 -8.87 19.72
C GLU A 53 -51.83 -7.66 19.13
N GLY A 54 -51.57 -7.33 17.87
CA GLY A 54 -52.20 -6.23 17.15
C GLY A 54 -51.70 -4.86 17.60
N TYR A 55 -52.59 -3.87 17.60
CA TYR A 55 -52.25 -2.50 17.96
C TYR A 55 -51.83 -2.39 19.44
N LYS A 56 -50.63 -1.85 19.69
CA LYS A 56 -50.10 -1.68 21.04
C LYS A 56 -50.24 -0.29 21.61
N GLY A 57 -50.24 0.72 20.75
CA GLY A 57 -50.22 2.12 21.15
C GLY A 57 -49.32 2.93 20.24
N GLN A 58 -49.09 4.19 20.59
CA GLN A 58 -48.15 5.06 19.91
C GLN A 58 -46.86 5.15 20.70
N VAL A 59 -45.73 5.23 20.01
CA VAL A 59 -44.44 5.41 20.66
C VAL A 59 -44.36 6.84 21.22
N VAL A 60 -44.28 6.95 22.55
CA VAL A 60 -44.11 8.22 23.28
C VAL A 60 -42.74 8.33 23.94
N GLY A 61 -41.91 7.31 23.79
CA GLY A 61 -40.53 7.30 24.25
C GLY A 61 -39.83 6.03 23.82
N VAL A 62 -38.51 6.10 23.72
CA VAL A 62 -37.66 5.00 23.27
C VAL A 62 -36.48 4.90 24.22
N GLU A 63 -36.18 3.70 24.68
CA GLU A 63 -35.02 3.39 25.51
C GLU A 63 -34.26 2.20 24.90
N TRP A 64 -32.96 2.36 24.73
CA TRP A 64 -32.09 1.31 24.20
C TRP A 64 -31.63 0.36 25.31
N LEU A 65 -31.72 -0.95 25.06
CA LEU A 65 -31.30 -1.99 26.00
C LEU A 65 -30.20 -2.84 25.35
N GLY A 66 -28.96 -2.66 25.83
CA GLY A 66 -27.86 -3.58 25.53
C GLY A 66 -27.87 -4.72 26.54
N ASN A 67 -27.95 -5.98 26.09
CA ASN A 67 -28.07 -7.22 26.89
C ASN A 67 -29.51 -7.64 27.22
N TYR A 68 -30.40 -7.60 26.23
CA TYR A 68 -31.71 -8.22 26.32
C TYR A 68 -31.64 -9.73 26.01
N THR A 69 -32.38 -10.51 26.78
CA THR A 69 -32.58 -11.95 26.58
C THR A 69 -34.03 -12.29 26.88
N ASP A 70 -34.61 -13.19 26.10
CA ASP A 70 -35.94 -13.74 26.37
C ASP A 70 -36.02 -15.22 25.99
N TYR A 71 -37.23 -15.77 25.95
CA TYR A 71 -37.45 -17.18 25.61
C TYR A 71 -36.94 -17.53 24.20
N HIS A 72 -36.99 -16.59 23.25
CA HIS A 72 -36.54 -16.75 21.86
C HIS A 72 -35.04 -16.41 21.71
N TYR A 73 -34.56 -15.38 22.40
CA TYR A 73 -33.17 -14.92 22.39
C TYR A 73 -32.39 -15.43 23.60
N LYS A 74 -31.85 -16.65 23.48
CA LYS A 74 -31.01 -17.30 24.51
C LYS A 74 -29.63 -16.67 24.68
N MET A 75 -29.15 -15.95 23.67
CA MET A 75 -27.89 -15.17 23.73
C MET A 75 -28.23 -13.68 23.90
N PRO A 76 -27.44 -12.90 24.65
CA PRO A 76 -27.67 -11.47 24.82
C PRO A 76 -27.70 -10.75 23.47
N THR A 77 -28.79 -10.05 23.19
CA THR A 77 -28.98 -9.21 22.01
C THR A 77 -29.30 -7.76 22.40
N THR A 78 -29.45 -6.90 21.39
CA THR A 78 -29.93 -5.54 21.54
C THR A 78 -31.45 -5.49 21.41
N ALA A 79 -32.11 -4.78 22.33
CA ALA A 79 -33.54 -4.55 22.27
C ALA A 79 -33.89 -3.08 22.45
N ILE A 80 -35.11 -2.75 22.06
CA ILE A 80 -35.70 -1.43 22.26
C ILE A 80 -36.90 -1.57 23.19
N ARG A 81 -36.92 -0.75 24.24
CA ARG A 81 -38.10 -0.54 25.07
C ARG A 81 -38.83 0.69 24.57
N PHE A 82 -39.99 0.46 23.98
CA PHE A 82 -40.93 1.50 23.61
C PHE A 82 -41.81 1.86 24.80
N LYS A 83 -41.81 3.12 25.19
CA LYS A 83 -42.87 3.67 26.04
C LYS A 83 -44.05 3.96 25.14
N LEU A 84 -45.19 3.36 25.47
CA LEU A 84 -46.41 3.44 24.69
C LEU A 84 -47.39 4.40 25.34
N GLY A 85 -48.13 5.09 24.48
CA GLY A 85 -49.15 6.02 24.90
C GLY A 85 -50.07 6.43 23.78
N ILE A 86 -50.95 7.36 24.09
CA ILE A 86 -51.76 8.12 23.16
C ILE A 86 -51.25 9.56 23.25
N SER A 87 -50.79 10.12 22.13
CA SER A 87 -50.40 11.53 22.05
C SER A 87 -51.31 12.26 21.07
N MET A 88 -51.77 13.44 21.51
CA MET A 88 -52.56 14.36 20.71
C MET A 88 -51.97 15.76 20.83
N PHE A 89 -51.69 16.38 19.70
CA PHE A 89 -51.20 17.74 19.64
C PHE A 89 -52.33 18.68 19.29
N PHE A 90 -52.51 19.70 20.10
CA PHE A 90 -53.42 20.80 19.82
C PHE A 90 -52.64 22.08 19.62
N GLY A 91 -53.02 22.87 18.62
CA GLY A 91 -52.48 24.19 18.36
C GLY A 91 -53.45 25.25 18.86
N ARG A 92 -52.95 26.22 19.63
CA ARG A 92 -53.66 27.46 19.93
C ARG A 92 -53.05 28.59 19.13
N ALA A 93 -53.84 29.20 18.26
CA ALA A 93 -53.41 30.33 17.45
C ALA A 93 -53.17 31.55 18.34
N ARG A 94 -51.93 32.03 18.43
CA ARG A 94 -51.54 33.27 19.07
C ARG A 94 -51.75 34.41 18.09
N LEU A 95 -52.61 35.35 18.47
CA LEU A 95 -52.83 36.56 17.70
C LEU A 95 -51.64 37.51 17.90
N ARG A 96 -51.32 38.33 16.88
CA ARG A 96 -50.18 39.28 16.86
C ARG A 96 -50.09 40.24 18.07
N ARG A 97 -51.13 40.33 18.91
CA ARG A 97 -51.17 41.13 20.15
C ARG A 97 -50.83 40.33 21.42
N GLY A 98 -50.34 39.10 21.29
CA GLY A 98 -49.95 38.26 22.43
C GLY A 98 -51.11 37.54 23.11
N GLU A 99 -52.35 37.82 22.71
CA GLU A 99 -53.54 37.07 23.12
C GLU A 99 -53.49 35.66 22.50
N ILE A 100 -53.53 34.64 23.36
CA ILE A 100 -53.71 33.25 22.94
C ILE A 100 -55.17 33.13 22.49
N GLY A 101 -55.37 32.76 21.23
CA GLY A 101 -56.68 32.58 20.64
C GLY A 101 -57.52 31.60 21.46
N ALA A 102 -58.81 31.89 21.57
CA ALA A 102 -59.74 31.10 22.37
C ALA A 102 -59.96 29.67 21.83
N TYR A 103 -59.63 29.44 20.55
CA TYR A 103 -59.88 28.17 19.88
C TYR A 103 -58.63 27.29 19.88
N THR A 104 -58.84 26.05 20.35
CA THR A 104 -57.83 25.00 20.39
C THR A 104 -58.10 24.04 19.23
N TYR A 105 -57.17 23.94 18.27
CA TYR A 105 -57.32 23.12 17.07
C TYR A 105 -56.60 21.78 17.25
N PRO A 106 -57.25 20.63 17.03
CA PRO A 106 -56.58 19.33 17.11
C PRO A 106 -55.68 19.16 15.90
N MET A 107 -54.39 19.46 16.02
CA MET A 107 -53.44 19.40 14.91
C MET A 107 -53.07 17.97 14.57
N VAL A 108 -52.72 17.17 15.58
CA VAL A 108 -52.42 15.74 15.40
C VAL A 108 -53.25 14.95 16.40
N VAL A 109 -54.03 14.00 15.91
CA VAL A 109 -54.86 13.14 16.75
C VAL A 109 -54.44 11.70 16.49
N LEU A 110 -53.98 11.01 17.54
CA LEU A 110 -53.53 9.62 17.42
C LEU A 110 -52.49 9.45 16.30
N GLY A 111 -51.55 10.41 16.19
CA GLY A 111 -50.44 10.36 15.22
C GLY A 111 -50.83 10.71 13.79
N LEU A 112 -52.13 10.94 13.54
CA LEU A 112 -52.63 11.38 12.25
C LEU A 112 -52.73 12.91 12.24
N ALA A 113 -52.11 13.53 11.24
CA ALA A 113 -52.30 14.94 10.95
C ALA A 113 -53.76 15.18 10.55
N THR A 114 -54.41 16.14 11.19
CA THR A 114 -55.74 16.59 10.79
C THR A 114 -55.62 17.68 9.71
N PRO A 115 -56.72 18.01 9.01
CA PRO A 115 -56.74 19.15 8.09
C PRO A 115 -56.35 20.49 8.73
N TYR A 116 -56.40 20.61 10.07
CA TYR A 116 -56.02 21.84 10.77
C TYR A 116 -54.51 22.09 10.76
N VAL A 117 -53.68 21.08 10.46
CA VAL A 117 -52.22 21.24 10.31
C VAL A 117 -51.87 22.25 9.22
N ASP A 118 -52.69 22.37 8.17
CA ASP A 118 -52.45 23.35 7.11
C ASP A 118 -52.58 24.80 7.59
N LEU A 119 -53.23 25.06 8.74
CA LEU A 119 -53.24 26.38 9.37
C LEU A 119 -51.84 26.83 9.80
N LEU A 120 -50.91 25.90 10.07
CA LEU A 120 -49.51 26.23 10.39
C LEU A 120 -48.78 26.92 9.23
N LYS A 121 -49.26 26.72 7.99
CA LYS A 121 -48.68 27.32 6.79
C LYS A 121 -49.21 28.74 6.54
N MET A 122 -50.22 29.20 7.28
CA MET A 122 -50.82 30.52 7.08
C MET A 122 -49.92 31.63 7.63
N PRO A 123 -49.51 32.60 6.79
CA PRO A 123 -48.62 33.67 7.22
C PRO A 123 -49.31 34.59 8.26
N GLY A 124 -48.64 34.80 9.40
CA GLY A 124 -49.09 35.72 10.45
C GLY A 124 -49.91 35.11 11.58
N VAL A 125 -50.05 33.78 11.61
CA VAL A 125 -50.62 33.02 12.73
C VAL A 125 -49.50 32.25 13.42
N ASP A 126 -49.15 32.66 14.63
CA ASP A 126 -48.21 31.89 15.46
C ASP A 126 -49.01 30.84 16.23
N PHE A 127 -48.54 29.61 16.36
CA PHE A 127 -49.22 28.59 17.17
C PHE A 127 -48.42 28.25 18.42
N VAL A 128 -49.12 28.12 19.55
CA VAL A 128 -48.60 27.46 20.76
C VAL A 128 -49.13 26.04 20.75
N PHE A 129 -48.23 25.07 20.84
CA PHE A 129 -48.61 23.67 20.88
C PHE A 129 -48.81 23.18 22.31
N GLU A 130 -49.89 22.45 22.50
CA GLU A 130 -50.25 21.77 23.71
C GLU A 130 -50.36 20.27 23.41
N GLU A 131 -49.53 19.48 24.07
CA GLU A 131 -49.56 18.03 23.93
C GLU A 131 -50.40 17.41 25.05
N TYR A 132 -51.42 16.63 24.68
CA TYR A 132 -52.09 15.70 25.59
C TYR A 132 -51.50 14.32 25.38
N ARG A 133 -50.88 13.79 26.43
CA ARG A 133 -50.27 12.47 26.41
C ARG A 133 -50.86 11.60 27.51
N ILE A 134 -51.22 10.38 27.15
CA ILE A 134 -51.63 9.33 28.09
C ILE A 134 -50.64 8.19 27.93
N ASP A 135 -49.89 7.87 28.97
CA ASP A 135 -48.97 6.74 28.96
C ASP A 135 -49.79 5.46 29.20
N THR A 136 -49.73 4.51 28.26
CA THR A 136 -50.52 3.27 28.29
C THR A 136 -49.71 2.06 28.72
N GLY A 137 -48.38 2.10 28.63
CA GLY A 137 -47.51 1.04 29.10
C GLY A 137 -46.14 1.04 28.43
N GLU A 138 -45.47 -0.11 28.50
CA GLU A 138 -44.17 -0.32 27.86
C GLU A 138 -44.20 -1.59 27.02
N PHE A 139 -43.49 -1.57 25.90
CA PHE A 139 -43.33 -2.72 25.01
C PHE A 139 -41.86 -2.88 24.63
N VAL A 140 -41.28 -3.99 25.08
CA VAL A 140 -39.89 -4.33 24.81
C VAL A 140 -39.85 -5.36 23.69
N VAL A 141 -39.00 -5.14 22.70
CA VAL A 141 -38.81 -6.04 21.56
C VAL A 141 -37.35 -6.01 21.11
N ALA A 142 -36.81 -7.16 20.67
CA ALA A 142 -35.47 -7.22 20.10
C ALA A 142 -35.42 -6.40 18.81
N VAL A 143 -34.27 -5.78 18.51
CA VAL A 143 -34.13 -4.96 17.29
C VAL A 143 -34.40 -5.79 16.03
N ASP A 144 -33.94 -7.05 16.04
CA ASP A 144 -34.06 -8.00 14.93
C ASP A 144 -35.54 -8.37 14.64
N ASP A 145 -36.43 -8.26 15.62
CA ASP A 145 -37.86 -8.53 15.46
C ASP A 145 -38.66 -7.33 14.92
N ILE A 146 -38.01 -6.18 14.72
CA ILE A 146 -38.66 -4.97 14.19
C ILE A 146 -38.55 -4.97 12.67
N LEU A 147 -39.63 -5.37 12.01
CA LEU A 147 -39.64 -5.75 10.60
C LEU A 147 -39.38 -4.58 9.64
N ASN A 148 -39.71 -3.36 10.05
CA ASN A 148 -39.66 -2.19 9.18
C ASN A 148 -39.02 -0.95 9.84
N LEU A 149 -38.12 -1.16 10.82
CA LEU A 149 -37.47 -0.07 11.56
C LEU A 149 -36.86 0.98 10.63
N ASN A 150 -36.12 0.54 9.61
CA ASN A 150 -35.45 1.43 8.65
C ASN A 150 -36.44 2.25 7.80
N GLN A 151 -37.56 1.64 7.37
CA GLN A 151 -38.58 2.31 6.56
C GLN A 151 -39.31 3.37 7.38
N VAL A 152 -39.60 3.07 8.65
CA VAL A 152 -40.24 4.02 9.56
C VAL A 152 -39.30 5.15 9.92
N ALA A 153 -38.02 4.84 10.20
CA ALA A 153 -37.01 5.85 10.49
C ALA A 153 -36.77 6.82 9.32
N ALA A 154 -36.86 6.32 8.08
CA ALA A 154 -36.78 7.14 6.86
C ALA A 154 -38.07 7.92 6.53
N GLY A 155 -39.18 7.63 7.21
CA GLY A 155 -40.49 8.23 6.95
C GLY A 155 -41.27 7.60 5.79
N ASP A 156 -40.79 6.48 5.23
CA ASP A 156 -41.45 5.76 4.13
C ASP A 156 -42.65 4.93 4.62
N ALA A 157 -42.67 4.54 5.89
CA ALA A 157 -43.75 3.78 6.52
C ALA A 157 -44.37 4.55 7.68
N ALA A 158 -45.72 4.61 7.71
CA ALA A 158 -46.48 5.35 8.71
C ALA A 158 -46.72 4.59 10.03
N ALA A 159 -46.35 3.32 10.11
CA ALA A 159 -46.56 2.47 11.28
C ALA A 159 -45.38 1.52 11.50
N LEU A 160 -45.02 1.30 12.76
CA LEU A 160 -43.98 0.36 13.16
C LEU A 160 -44.60 -1.03 13.35
N ILE A 161 -44.02 -2.05 12.70
CA ILE A 161 -44.50 -3.42 12.74
C ILE A 161 -43.44 -4.30 13.39
N THR A 162 -43.83 -5.04 14.43
CA THR A 162 -42.97 -5.95 15.18
C THR A 162 -43.47 -7.38 15.12
N ASP A 163 -42.55 -8.35 15.16
CA ASP A 163 -42.87 -9.78 15.30
C ASP A 163 -42.22 -10.37 16.56
N LYS A 164 -42.57 -9.82 17.73
CA LYS A 164 -41.96 -10.23 18.99
C LYS A 164 -42.14 -11.73 19.29
N TYR A 165 -43.23 -12.32 18.81
CA TYR A 165 -43.58 -13.73 19.07
C TYR A 165 -43.21 -14.67 17.92
N HIS A 166 -42.51 -14.18 16.90
CA HIS A 166 -42.05 -14.99 15.77
C HIS A 166 -43.22 -15.73 15.08
N VAL A 167 -44.37 -15.07 14.95
CA VAL A 167 -45.58 -15.62 14.33
C VAL A 167 -45.33 -15.94 12.86
N ARG A 168 -44.50 -15.12 12.19
CA ARG A 168 -43.92 -15.51 10.91
C ARG A 168 -42.88 -16.56 11.23
N SER A 169 -43.22 -17.84 11.04
CA SER A 169 -42.27 -18.94 11.22
C SER A 169 -40.93 -18.59 10.54
N LEU A 170 -39.92 -18.33 11.36
CA LEU A 170 -38.58 -17.90 10.95
C LEU A 170 -37.79 -18.99 10.20
N GLU A 171 -38.30 -20.23 10.13
CA GLU A 171 -37.65 -21.32 9.40
C GLU A 171 -37.46 -21.01 7.91
N ARG A 172 -38.25 -20.12 7.29
CA ARG A 172 -38.08 -19.78 5.86
C ARG A 172 -37.43 -18.42 5.61
N ILE A 173 -37.50 -17.48 6.55
CA ILE A 173 -36.99 -16.12 6.38
C ILE A 173 -35.55 -16.02 6.89
N SER A 174 -35.24 -16.64 8.05
CA SER A 174 -33.87 -16.69 8.56
C SER A 174 -32.97 -17.55 7.67
N GLU A 175 -33.49 -18.65 7.09
CA GLU A 175 -32.74 -19.41 6.08
C GLU A 175 -32.49 -18.58 4.82
N ALA A 176 -33.45 -17.76 4.36
CA ALA A 176 -33.26 -16.94 3.17
C ALA A 176 -32.26 -15.79 3.39
N GLU A 177 -32.32 -15.11 4.55
CA GLU A 177 -31.35 -14.07 4.91
C GLU A 177 -29.97 -14.66 5.19
N ARG A 178 -29.90 -15.79 5.89
CA ARG A 178 -28.64 -16.52 6.12
C ARG A 178 -28.09 -17.11 4.83
N LEU A 179 -28.93 -17.56 3.90
CA LEU A 179 -28.51 -17.95 2.54
C LEU A 179 -28.03 -16.75 1.74
N ARG A 180 -28.62 -15.56 1.91
CA ARG A 180 -28.16 -14.34 1.27
C ARG A 180 -26.82 -13.87 1.82
N GLU A 181 -26.64 -13.90 3.14
CA GLU A 181 -25.37 -13.62 3.80
C GLU A 181 -24.30 -14.65 3.40
N LEU A 182 -24.64 -15.95 3.41
CA LEU A 182 -23.75 -17.02 2.95
C LEU A 182 -23.42 -16.86 1.46
N SER A 183 -24.39 -16.50 0.62
CA SER A 183 -24.18 -16.22 -0.81
C SER A 183 -23.20 -15.07 -0.98
N HIS A 184 -23.39 -13.98 -0.24
CA HIS A 184 -22.50 -12.82 -0.28
C HIS A 184 -21.08 -13.15 0.21
N ILE A 185 -20.96 -13.95 1.27
CA ILE A 185 -19.67 -14.46 1.76
C ILE A 185 -19.02 -15.36 0.71
N THR A 186 -19.77 -16.24 0.06
CA THR A 186 -19.23 -17.11 -1.00
C THR A 186 -18.79 -16.31 -2.22
N GLU A 187 -19.53 -15.29 -2.63
CA GLU A 187 -19.13 -14.40 -3.72
C GLU A 187 -17.83 -13.66 -3.37
N THR A 188 -17.73 -13.14 -2.15
CA THR A 188 -16.53 -12.44 -1.66
C THR A 188 -15.32 -13.38 -1.60
N LEU A 189 -15.49 -14.60 -1.06
CA LEU A 189 -14.44 -15.61 -1.02
C LEU A 189 -14.04 -16.07 -2.42
N THR A 190 -14.99 -16.20 -3.34
CA THR A 190 -14.70 -16.58 -4.74
C THR A 190 -13.90 -15.50 -5.45
N TYR A 191 -14.26 -14.22 -5.24
CA TYR A 191 -13.53 -13.09 -5.77
C TYR A 191 -12.10 -13.02 -5.22
N GLU A 192 -11.92 -13.16 -3.90
CA GLU A 192 -10.59 -13.17 -3.28
C GLU A 192 -9.77 -14.40 -3.71
N LEU A 193 -10.40 -15.55 -3.92
CA LEU A 193 -9.74 -16.75 -4.42
C LEU A 193 -9.27 -16.59 -5.86
N GLN A 194 -10.09 -15.99 -6.75
CA GLN A 194 -9.67 -15.64 -8.11
C GLN A 194 -8.49 -14.66 -8.09
N LYS A 195 -8.55 -13.64 -7.24
CA LYS A 195 -7.46 -12.67 -7.08
C LYS A 195 -6.17 -13.32 -6.56
N ALA A 196 -6.28 -14.27 -5.64
CA ALA A 196 -5.15 -15.04 -5.14
C ALA A 196 -4.56 -15.97 -6.21
N GLN A 197 -5.40 -16.61 -7.04
CA GLN A 197 -4.96 -17.43 -8.17
C GLN A 197 -4.19 -16.60 -9.21
N ILE A 198 -4.70 -15.41 -9.57
CA ILE A 198 -4.01 -14.50 -10.49
C ILE A 198 -2.64 -14.11 -9.93
N LYS A 199 -2.56 -13.74 -8.65
CA LYS A 199 -1.27 -13.45 -8.01
C LYS A 199 -0.31 -14.63 -8.02
N ALA A 200 -0.79 -15.84 -7.75
CA ALA A 200 0.04 -17.04 -7.78
C ALA A 200 0.55 -17.35 -9.20
N GLU A 201 -0.28 -17.14 -10.23
CA GLU A 201 0.14 -17.27 -11.63
C GLU A 201 1.18 -16.22 -12.02
N GLU A 202 1.00 -14.96 -11.58
CA GLU A 202 1.98 -13.89 -11.78
C GLU A 202 3.32 -14.19 -11.10
N GLU A 203 3.31 -14.65 -9.84
CA GLU A 203 4.51 -15.08 -9.13
C GLU A 203 5.21 -16.26 -9.81
N SER A 204 4.45 -17.26 -10.27
CA SER A 204 4.98 -18.40 -11.03
C SER A 204 5.62 -17.95 -12.34
N ARG A 205 4.99 -17.01 -13.06
CA ARG A 205 5.55 -16.41 -14.27
C ARG A 205 6.83 -15.63 -13.98
N ASN A 206 6.85 -14.84 -12.91
CA ASN A 206 8.03 -14.08 -12.49
C ASN A 206 9.18 -15.01 -12.08
N ALA A 207 8.89 -16.10 -11.37
CA ALA A 207 9.88 -17.11 -11.01
C ALA A 207 10.50 -17.77 -12.26
N ARG A 208 9.67 -18.15 -13.25
CA ARG A 208 10.16 -18.68 -14.53
C ARG A 208 11.03 -17.68 -15.28
N MET A 209 10.65 -16.41 -15.31
CA MET A 209 11.47 -15.36 -15.92
C MET A 209 12.80 -15.20 -15.19
N ALA A 210 12.80 -15.21 -13.86
CA ALA A 210 14.01 -15.13 -13.06
C ALA A 210 14.96 -16.31 -13.31
N ILE A 211 14.43 -17.53 -13.42
CA ILE A 211 15.22 -18.73 -13.76
C ILE A 211 15.84 -18.58 -15.16
N ASN A 212 15.04 -18.20 -16.17
CA ASN A 212 15.55 -18.00 -17.52
C ASN A 212 16.64 -16.92 -17.58
N MET A 213 16.46 -15.83 -16.84
CA MET A 213 17.48 -14.77 -16.72
C MET A 213 18.74 -15.26 -16.01
N ALA A 214 18.60 -16.06 -14.94
CA ALA A 214 19.73 -16.64 -14.25
C ALA A 214 20.52 -17.60 -15.16
N GLU A 215 19.84 -18.44 -15.94
CA GLU A 215 20.48 -19.32 -16.94
C GLU A 215 21.19 -18.51 -18.03
N PHE A 216 20.57 -17.43 -18.52
CA PHE A 216 21.18 -16.55 -19.51
C PHE A 216 22.46 -15.89 -18.97
N TYR A 217 22.41 -15.33 -17.75
CA TYR A 217 23.61 -14.76 -17.12
C TYR A 217 24.68 -15.81 -16.84
N ARG A 218 24.30 -17.04 -16.48
CA ARG A 218 25.25 -18.14 -16.29
C ARG A 218 26.00 -18.44 -17.59
N ARG A 219 25.30 -18.53 -18.72
CA ARG A 219 25.93 -18.72 -20.04
C ARG A 219 26.86 -17.57 -20.40
N GLN A 220 26.45 -16.32 -20.17
CA GLN A 220 27.33 -15.18 -20.42
C GLN A 220 28.59 -15.20 -19.55
N MET A 221 28.47 -15.62 -18.29
CA MET A 221 29.61 -15.77 -17.38
C MET A 221 30.55 -16.90 -17.82
N GLU A 222 30.00 -18.04 -18.28
CA GLU A 222 30.78 -19.13 -18.87
C GLU A 222 31.53 -18.65 -20.12
N GLU A 223 30.87 -17.96 -21.05
CA GLU A 223 31.51 -17.38 -22.23
C GLU A 223 32.59 -16.34 -21.88
N ALA A 224 32.32 -15.47 -20.90
CA ALA A 224 33.29 -14.50 -20.42
C ALA A 224 34.50 -15.19 -19.79
N HIS A 225 34.28 -16.26 -19.01
CA HIS A 225 35.34 -17.06 -18.41
C HIS A 225 36.23 -17.70 -19.48
N GLU A 226 35.64 -18.32 -20.51
CA GLU A 226 36.40 -18.88 -21.63
C GLU A 226 37.23 -17.81 -22.38
N ARG A 227 36.69 -16.61 -22.57
CA ARG A 227 37.42 -15.49 -23.19
C ARG A 227 38.60 -15.06 -22.32
N VAL A 228 38.40 -14.95 -21.01
CA VAL A 228 39.46 -14.61 -20.05
C VAL A 228 40.54 -15.71 -20.04
N GLU A 229 40.16 -16.98 -20.07
CA GLU A 229 41.12 -18.09 -20.12
C GLU A 229 41.96 -18.05 -21.41
N LYS A 230 41.32 -17.79 -22.56
CA LYS A 230 42.02 -17.60 -23.85
C LYS A 230 42.98 -16.41 -23.81
N LEU A 231 42.55 -15.27 -23.28
CA LEU A 231 43.40 -14.09 -23.13
C LEU A 231 44.56 -14.34 -22.17
N ALA A 232 44.33 -15.09 -21.08
CA ALA A 232 45.39 -15.47 -20.15
C ALA A 232 46.44 -16.36 -20.83
N LYS A 233 46.03 -17.36 -21.62
CA LYS A 233 46.94 -18.19 -22.41
C LYS A 233 47.77 -17.35 -23.39
N GLN A 234 47.12 -16.48 -24.17
CA GLN A 234 47.80 -15.57 -25.08
C GLN A 234 48.80 -14.66 -24.37
N PHE A 235 48.46 -14.17 -23.17
CA PHE A 235 49.37 -13.37 -22.36
C PHE A 235 50.60 -14.16 -21.91
N TYR A 236 50.44 -15.42 -21.48
CA TYR A 236 51.56 -16.27 -21.09
C TYR A 236 52.44 -16.64 -22.29
N ASP A 237 51.85 -16.96 -23.44
CA ASP A 237 52.59 -17.24 -24.69
C ASP A 237 53.44 -16.02 -25.09
N LEU A 238 52.83 -14.82 -25.07
CA LEU A 238 53.53 -13.58 -25.38
C LEU A 238 54.62 -13.23 -24.36
N ARG A 239 54.41 -13.56 -23.08
CA ARG A 239 55.44 -13.43 -22.04
C ARG A 239 56.63 -14.36 -22.32
N GLU A 240 56.38 -15.60 -22.70
CA GLU A 240 57.44 -16.56 -23.02
C GLU A 240 58.22 -16.12 -24.27
N GLU A 241 57.54 -15.65 -25.32
CA GLU A 241 58.19 -15.07 -26.50
C GLU A 241 59.06 -13.86 -26.14
N PHE A 242 58.57 -12.99 -25.25
CA PHE A 242 59.33 -11.84 -24.77
C PHE A 242 60.56 -12.25 -23.96
N GLU A 243 60.45 -13.25 -23.08
CA GLU A 243 61.59 -13.81 -22.34
C GLU A 243 62.64 -14.44 -23.28
N ARG A 244 62.19 -15.16 -24.32
CA ARG A 244 63.08 -15.72 -25.37
C ARG A 244 63.76 -14.63 -26.20
N LEU A 245 63.04 -13.57 -26.56
CA LEU A 245 63.63 -12.41 -27.25
C LEU A 245 64.66 -11.72 -26.36
N LEU A 246 64.34 -11.49 -25.08
CA LEU A 246 65.27 -10.91 -24.11
C LEU A 246 66.53 -11.76 -23.94
N SER A 247 66.41 -13.08 -23.84
CA SER A 247 67.58 -13.95 -23.74
C SER A 247 68.43 -13.91 -25.01
N SER A 248 67.80 -13.93 -26.20
CA SER A 248 68.50 -13.77 -27.49
C SER A 248 69.21 -12.42 -27.60
N TYR A 249 68.58 -11.32 -27.15
CA TYR A 249 69.23 -10.01 -27.12
C TYR A 249 70.39 -9.97 -26.14
N ARG A 250 70.26 -10.57 -24.95
CA ARG A 250 71.37 -10.68 -23.98
C ARG A 250 72.54 -11.48 -24.55
N GLU A 251 72.26 -12.59 -25.24
CA GLU A 251 73.29 -13.39 -25.91
C GLU A 251 73.98 -12.60 -27.02
N LYS A 252 73.22 -11.88 -27.86
CA LYS A 252 73.79 -11.00 -28.89
C LYS A 252 74.63 -9.87 -28.29
N ILE A 253 74.20 -9.28 -27.19
CA ILE A 253 74.99 -8.27 -26.47
C ILE A 253 76.30 -8.88 -25.98
N ALA A 254 76.27 -10.06 -25.35
CA ALA A 254 77.48 -10.77 -24.92
C ALA A 254 78.39 -11.17 -26.11
N GLN A 255 77.82 -11.55 -27.25
CA GLN A 255 78.57 -11.80 -28.49
C GLN A 255 79.22 -10.53 -29.04
N LEU A 256 78.53 -9.39 -28.99
CA LEU A 256 79.10 -8.09 -29.38
C LEU A 256 80.21 -7.66 -28.41
N GLU A 257 80.03 -7.85 -27.11
CA GLU A 257 81.06 -7.59 -26.09
C GLU A 257 82.31 -8.45 -26.32
N THR A 258 82.16 -9.76 -26.53
CA THR A 258 83.28 -10.65 -26.86
C THR A 258 83.93 -10.32 -28.21
N GLN A 259 83.16 -9.88 -29.22
CA GLN A 259 83.72 -9.37 -30.47
C GLN A 259 84.49 -8.06 -30.28
N THR A 260 84.06 -7.17 -29.38
CA THR A 260 84.85 -5.99 -29.02
C THR A 260 86.15 -6.36 -28.29
N GLU A 261 86.14 -7.35 -27.41
CA GLU A 261 87.35 -7.89 -26.79
C GLU A 261 88.29 -8.57 -27.81
N LEU A 262 87.74 -9.27 -28.80
CA LEU A 262 88.51 -9.84 -29.90
C LEU A 262 89.07 -8.76 -30.84
N SER A 263 88.35 -7.65 -31.04
CA SER A 263 88.82 -6.47 -31.76
C SER A 263 89.98 -5.78 -31.04
N GLU A 264 89.91 -5.68 -29.70
CA GLU A 264 91.02 -5.22 -28.86
C GLU A 264 92.24 -6.15 -28.97
N ARG A 265 92.03 -7.47 -28.89
CA ARG A 265 93.11 -8.48 -29.08
C ARG A 265 93.69 -8.47 -30.49
N ALA A 266 92.87 -8.27 -31.52
CA ALA A 266 93.33 -8.15 -32.90
C ALA A 266 94.17 -6.89 -33.12
N LYS A 267 93.80 -5.77 -32.50
CA LYS A 267 94.64 -4.55 -32.48
C LYS A 267 95.97 -4.79 -31.77
N ALA A 268 96.00 -5.58 -30.69
CA ALA A 268 97.24 -5.94 -30.01
C ALA A 268 98.16 -6.84 -30.86
N ILE A 269 97.60 -7.83 -31.57
CA ILE A 269 98.34 -8.70 -32.50
C ILE A 269 98.86 -7.92 -33.71
N ALA A 270 98.06 -6.98 -34.24
CA ALA A 270 98.49 -6.10 -35.33
C ALA A 270 99.66 -5.21 -34.90
N ARG A 271 99.66 -4.69 -33.67
CA ARG A 271 100.80 -3.94 -33.10
C ARG A 271 102.04 -4.82 -32.93
N SER A 272 101.91 -6.03 -32.39
CA SER A 272 103.06 -6.94 -32.24
C SER A 272 103.65 -7.40 -33.57
N SER A 273 102.80 -7.52 -34.60
CA SER A 273 103.23 -7.85 -35.97
C SER A 273 103.98 -6.68 -36.64
N LEU A 274 103.59 -5.45 -36.32
CA LEU A 274 104.30 -4.23 -36.72
C LEU A 274 105.68 -4.15 -36.06
N ASP A 275 105.76 -4.41 -34.75
CA ASP A 275 107.02 -4.41 -34.00
C ASP A 275 108.01 -5.47 -34.53
N THR A 276 107.51 -6.68 -34.85
CA THR A 276 108.35 -7.74 -35.42
C THR A 276 108.85 -7.42 -36.84
N LEU A 277 108.05 -6.73 -37.66
CA LEU A 277 108.50 -6.23 -38.96
C LEU A 277 109.56 -5.13 -38.81
N GLN A 278 109.42 -4.28 -37.81
CA GLN A 278 110.36 -3.20 -37.51
C GLN A 278 111.71 -3.75 -37.02
N ASP A 279 111.70 -4.77 -36.16
CA ASP A 279 112.89 -5.50 -35.72
C ASP A 279 113.58 -6.24 -36.88
N PHE A 280 112.80 -6.82 -37.81
CA PHE A 280 113.36 -7.47 -39.00
C PHE A 280 114.03 -6.47 -39.94
N ALA A 281 113.41 -5.30 -40.16
CA ALA A 281 114.00 -4.22 -40.93
C ALA A 281 115.31 -3.70 -40.30
N GLN A 282 115.35 -3.58 -38.97
CA GLN A 282 116.56 -3.19 -38.23
C GLN A 282 117.69 -4.23 -38.40
N ARG A 283 117.38 -5.53 -38.37
CA ARG A 283 118.35 -6.61 -38.61
C ARG A 283 118.90 -6.59 -40.04
N ILE A 284 118.06 -6.33 -41.04
CA ILE A 284 118.51 -6.15 -42.43
C ILE A 284 119.46 -4.97 -42.54
N ARG A 285 119.15 -3.85 -41.89
CA ARG A 285 120.02 -2.66 -41.88
C ARG A 285 121.38 -2.97 -41.26
N VAL A 286 121.42 -3.64 -40.11
CA VAL A 286 122.67 -4.05 -39.44
C VAL A 286 123.47 -5.02 -40.33
N ALA A 287 122.81 -5.97 -41.00
CA ALA A 287 123.46 -6.84 -41.97
C ALA A 287 124.04 -6.05 -43.16
N GLY A 288 123.32 -5.04 -43.67
CA GLY A 288 123.79 -4.14 -44.72
C GLY A 288 124.99 -3.30 -44.29
N GLU A 289 124.99 -2.76 -43.07
CA GLU A 289 126.12 -2.03 -42.50
C GLU A 289 127.34 -2.94 -42.31
N SER A 290 127.13 -4.20 -41.91
CA SER A 290 128.22 -5.19 -41.77
C SER A 290 128.83 -5.60 -43.13
N LEU A 291 128.02 -5.72 -44.19
CA LEU A 291 128.51 -5.99 -45.55
C LEU A 291 129.31 -4.80 -46.11
N LYS A 292 128.89 -3.57 -45.81
CA LYS A 292 129.61 -2.35 -46.18
C LYS A 292 130.97 -2.27 -45.48
N ALA A 293 131.03 -2.60 -44.19
CA ALA A 293 132.28 -2.66 -43.44
C ALA A 293 133.25 -3.73 -43.95
N VAL A 294 132.74 -4.87 -44.44
CA VAL A 294 133.56 -5.91 -45.10
C VAL A 294 134.10 -5.42 -46.45
N MET A 295 133.30 -4.70 -47.26
CA MET A 295 133.75 -4.12 -48.52
C MET A 295 134.86 -3.08 -48.33
N GLU A 296 134.72 -2.19 -47.35
CA GLU A 296 135.72 -1.15 -47.02
C GLU A 296 137.04 -1.76 -46.51
N ALA A 297 137.01 -2.95 -45.89
CA ALA A 297 138.20 -3.67 -45.45
C ALA A 297 138.96 -4.40 -46.57
N THR A 298 138.32 -4.68 -47.72
CA THR A 298 138.97 -5.34 -48.87
C THR A 298 139.63 -4.40 -49.89
N GLU A 299 139.45 -3.07 -49.78
CA GLU A 299 139.96 -2.11 -50.78
C GLU A 299 141.38 -1.55 -50.55
N VAL A 300 142.15 -2.01 -49.57
CA VAL A 300 143.56 -1.55 -49.38
C VAL A 300 144.54 -2.71 -49.21
N LYS A 301 144.95 -3.32 -50.34
CA LYS A 301 146.29 -3.90 -50.59
C LYS A 301 146.43 -4.32 -52.07
N LEU A 302 146.58 -3.34 -52.95
CA LEU A 302 147.11 -3.51 -54.31
C LEU A 302 148.56 -2.98 -54.34
N PRO A 303 149.61 -3.84 -54.41
CA PRO A 303 150.86 -3.43 -55.02
C PRO A 303 150.69 -3.46 -56.55
N GLY A 304 150.82 -2.29 -57.17
CA GLY A 304 150.63 -2.10 -58.60
C GLY A 304 151.66 -2.85 -59.46
N PRO A 305 151.30 -3.20 -60.71
CA PRO A 305 152.21 -3.80 -61.67
C PRO A 305 153.12 -2.72 -62.28
N LYS A 306 154.38 -3.06 -62.52
CA LYS A 306 155.17 -2.42 -63.57
C LYS A 306 155.71 -3.49 -64.52
N GLU A 307 155.46 -3.22 -65.79
CA GLU A 307 155.77 -3.98 -66.98
C GLU A 307 157.28 -3.98 -67.28
N GLY A 308 157.66 -4.83 -68.24
CA GLY A 308 159.03 -5.20 -68.55
C GLY A 308 159.90 -4.17 -69.26
N GLY A 309 161.18 -4.54 -69.33
CA GLY A 309 162.32 -3.85 -69.92
C GLY A 309 163.60 -4.58 -69.52
#